data_AF-A0A967Y985-F1
#
_entry.id   AF-A0A967Y985-F1
#
_cell.length_a   1.000
_cell.length_b   1.000
_cell.length_c   1.000
_cell.angle_alpha   90.00
_cell.angle_beta   90.00
_cell.angle_gamma   90.00
#
_symmetry.space_group_name_H-M   'P 1'
#
loop_
_entity.id
_entity.type
_entity.pdbx_description
1 polymer ?
#
loop_
_entity_poly.entity_id
_entity_poly.type
_entity_poly.pdbx_seq_one_letter_code
_entity_poly.pdbx_strand_id
1 'polypeptide(L)' 'DDGRVVQVDRGREREFDADGVLERLGVPPEAVVDHLALVGDSADGIPGVPGIGTKTSSVLLVRYGSIAAIPADPTAW' A
#
# COMPACT_ATOMS: atom_id res chain seq x y z
N ASP A 1 7.41 -9.78 -25.70
CA ASP A 1 7.42 -9.36 -24.30
C ASP A 1 6.96 -7.91 -24.28
N ASP A 2 5.85 -7.62 -23.62
CA ASP A 2 5.20 -6.29 -23.61
C ASP A 2 5.70 -5.40 -22.46
N GLY A 3 6.68 -5.87 -21.67
CA GLY A 3 7.28 -5.14 -20.56
C GLY A 3 6.47 -5.17 -19.27
N ARG A 4 5.44 -6.02 -19.18
CA ARG A 4 4.59 -6.15 -18.00
C ARG A 4 5.32 -6.87 -16.86
N VAL A 5 5.23 -6.30 -15.66
CA VAL A 5 5.74 -6.91 -14.41
C VAL A 5 4.56 -7.42 -13.59
N VAL A 6 4.63 -8.68 -13.15
CA VAL A 6 3.59 -9.33 -12.34
C VAL A 6 4.20 -10.15 -11.20
N GLN A 7 3.46 -10.29 -10.10
CA GLN A 7 3.74 -11.29 -9.07
C GLN A 7 2.96 -12.57 -9.39
N VAL A 8 3.66 -13.71 -9.47
CA VAL A 8 3.05 -15.02 -9.76
C VAL A 8 2.91 -15.83 -8.48
N ASP A 9 1.68 -16.13 -8.07
CA ASP A 9 1.37 -17.12 -7.04
C ASP A 9 1.10 -18.48 -7.73
N ARG A 10 2.15 -19.31 -7.83
CA ARG A 10 2.06 -20.64 -8.46
C ARG A 10 1.15 -21.60 -7.69
N GLY A 11 1.06 -21.46 -6.37
CA GLY A 11 0.27 -22.36 -5.53
C GLY A 11 -1.23 -22.17 -5.72
N ARG A 12 -1.64 -20.97 -6.15
CA ARG A 12 -3.04 -20.63 -6.46
C ARG A 12 -3.30 -20.45 -7.95
N GLU A 13 -2.29 -20.66 -8.80
CA GLU A 13 -2.36 -20.42 -10.25
C GLU A 13 -2.88 -19.00 -10.58
N ARG A 14 -2.35 -17.99 -9.90
CA ARG A 14 -2.77 -16.59 -10.05
C ARG A 14 -1.61 -15.65 -10.35
N GLU A 15 -1.90 -14.62 -11.14
CA GLU A 15 -1.02 -13.49 -11.37
C GLU A 15 -1.63 -12.23 -10.77
N PHE A 16 -0.77 -11.37 -10.22
CA PHE A 16 -1.13 -10.05 -9.71
C PHE A 16 -0.28 -9.01 -10.42
N ASP A 17 -0.93 -8.18 -11.22
CA ASP A 17 -0.34 -7.01 -11.85
C ASP A 17 -0.62 -5.74 -11.04
N ALA A 18 -0.34 -4.57 -11.61
CA ALA A 18 -0.57 -3.28 -10.95
C ALA A 18 -2.04 -3.08 -10.52
N ASP A 19 -2.99 -3.47 -11.36
CA ASP A 19 -4.43 -3.38 -11.04
C ASP A 19 -4.79 -4.34 -9.90
N GLY A 20 -4.25 -5.56 -9.91
CA GLY A 20 -4.43 -6.50 -8.81
C GLY A 20 -3.81 -6.03 -7.49
N VAL A 21 -2.70 -5.29 -7.53
CA VAL A 21 -2.12 -4.65 -6.34
C VAL A 21 -3.05 -3.55 -5.82
N LEU A 22 -3.55 -2.70 -6.69
CA LEU A 22 -4.48 -1.64 -6.34
C LEU A 22 -5.78 -2.20 -5.75
N GLU A 23 -6.36 -3.23 -6.34
CA GLU A 23 -7.56 -3.90 -5.81
C GLU A 23 -7.31 -4.48 -4.41
N ARG A 24 -6.14 -5.11 -4.21
CA ARG A 24 -5.82 -5.81 -2.96
C ARG A 24 -5.45 -4.87 -1.81
N LEU A 25 -4.68 -3.81 -2.09
CA LEU A 25 -4.08 -2.94 -1.07
C LEU A 25 -4.71 -1.54 -1.03
N GLY A 26 -5.46 -1.15 -2.05
CA GLY A 26 -6.00 0.20 -2.19
C GLY A 26 -4.95 1.24 -2.58
N VAL A 27 -3.72 0.83 -2.89
CA VAL A 27 -2.62 1.69 -3.33
C VAL A 27 -1.91 1.08 -4.54
N PRO A 28 -1.32 1.89 -5.44
CA PRO A 28 -0.55 1.35 -6.56
C PRO A 28 0.79 0.76 -6.07
N PRO A 29 1.47 -0.08 -6.89
CA PRO A 29 2.72 -0.76 -6.51
C PRO A 29 3.81 0.16 -5.93
N GLU A 30 3.97 1.35 -6.49
CA GLU A 30 4.95 2.36 -6.06
C GLU A 30 4.69 2.91 -4.64
N ALA A 31 3.47 2.81 -4.13
CA ALA A 31 3.07 3.30 -2.81
C ALA A 31 3.00 2.20 -1.75
N VAL A 32 3.30 0.93 -2.09
CA VAL A 32 3.20 -0.21 -1.15
C VAL A 32 4.14 -0.07 0.04
N VAL A 33 5.35 0.46 -0.15
CA VAL A 33 6.32 0.65 0.93
C VAL A 33 5.76 1.61 1.99
N ASP A 34 5.25 2.76 1.56
CA ASP A 34 4.63 3.75 2.44
C ASP A 34 3.34 3.21 3.05
N HIS A 35 2.58 2.41 2.31
CA HIS A 35 1.38 1.78 2.83
C HIS A 35 1.70 0.86 4.01
N LEU A 36 2.69 -0.03 3.86
CA LEU A 36 3.13 -0.95 4.91
C LEU A 36 3.75 -0.21 6.09
N ALA A 37 4.50 0.87 5.86
CA ALA A 37 5.03 1.70 6.94
C ALA A 37 3.92 2.35 7.79
N LEU A 38 2.77 2.66 7.19
CA LEU A 38 1.61 3.19 7.91
C LEU A 38 0.80 2.10 8.61
N VAL A 39 0.49 1.00 7.94
CA VAL A 39 -0.45 -0.03 8.46
C VAL A 39 0.24 -1.13 9.27
N GLY A 40 1.55 -1.29 9.12
CA GLY A 40 2.33 -2.38 9.68
C GLY A 40 2.31 -3.65 8.84
N ASP A 41 3.07 -4.65 9.28
CA ASP A 41 3.07 -6.00 8.72
C ASP A 41 2.96 -7.03 9.84
N SER A 42 1.79 -7.63 10.00
CA SER A 42 1.54 -8.63 11.04
C SER A 42 2.28 -9.94 10.82
N ALA A 43 2.61 -10.30 9.57
CA ALA A 43 3.34 -11.54 9.28
C ALA A 43 4.78 -11.45 9.79
N ASP A 44 5.37 -10.25 9.69
CA ASP A 44 6.74 -9.96 10.14
C ASP A 44 6.80 -9.36 11.56
N GLY A 45 5.66 -9.20 12.24
CA GLY A 45 5.57 -8.63 13.58
C GLY A 45 5.88 -7.13 13.66
N ILE A 46 5.73 -6.41 12.54
CA ILE A 46 5.98 -4.97 12.43
C ILE A 46 4.67 -4.24 12.77
N PRO A 47 4.58 -3.51 13.89
CA PRO A 47 3.37 -2.75 14.22
C PRO A 47 3.21 -1.53 13.30
N GLY A 48 1.96 -1.22 12.95
CA GLY A 48 1.59 0.01 12.25
C GLY A 48 1.34 1.19 13.17
N VAL A 49 0.99 2.33 12.57
CA VAL A 49 0.59 3.53 13.30
C VAL A 49 -0.80 3.33 13.90
N PRO A 50 -1.00 3.50 15.22
CA PRO A 50 -2.31 3.34 15.85
C PRO A 50 -3.38 4.21 15.19
N GLY A 51 -4.50 3.60 14.81
CA GLY A 51 -5.62 4.28 14.15
C GLY A 51 -5.49 4.43 12.63
N ILE A 52 -4.36 4.05 12.03
CA ILE A 52 -4.16 4.05 10.58
C ILE A 52 -4.20 2.61 10.06
N GLY A 53 -5.37 2.21 9.55
CA GLY A 53 -5.53 0.95 8.81
C GLY A 53 -5.43 1.13 7.29
N THR A 54 -5.61 0.04 6.53
CA THR A 54 -5.53 0.01 5.06
C THR A 54 -6.31 1.13 4.39
N LYS A 55 -7.55 1.38 4.82
CA LYS A 55 -8.42 2.43 4.24
C LYS A 55 -7.88 3.84 4.49
N THR A 56 -7.42 4.13 5.71
CA THR A 56 -6.89 5.45 6.05
C THR A 56 -5.56 5.69 5.32
N SER A 57 -4.69 4.67 5.30
CA SER A 57 -3.42 4.69 4.58
C SER A 57 -3.63 4.95 3.09
N SER A 58 -4.56 4.24 2.43
CA SER A 58 -4.82 4.45 1.00
C SER A 58 -5.34 5.86 0.72
N VAL A 59 -6.26 6.40 1.51
CA VAL A 59 -6.77 7.77 1.33
C VAL A 59 -5.64 8.80 1.45
N LEU A 60 -4.78 8.67 2.46
CA LEU A 60 -3.66 9.57 2.66
C LEU A 60 -2.65 9.50 1.51
N LEU A 61 -2.30 8.30 1.05
CA LEU A 61 -1.34 8.11 -0.03
C LEU A 61 -1.90 8.50 -1.40
N VAL A 62 -3.20 8.33 -1.63
CA VAL A 62 -3.86 8.90 -2.83
C VAL A 62 -3.81 10.43 -2.81
N ARG A 63 -3.98 11.04 -1.63
CA ARG A 63 -4.03 12.51 -1.50
C ARG A 63 -2.66 13.16 -1.54
N TYR A 64 -1.67 12.59 -0.86
CA TYR A 64 -0.36 13.20 -0.63
C TYR A 64 0.77 12.51 -1.40
N GLY A 65 0.55 11.30 -1.93
CA GLY A 65 1.52 10.56 -2.74
C GLY A 65 2.55 9.77 -1.93
N SER A 66 3.02 10.30 -0.80
CA SER A 66 3.98 9.64 0.08
C SER A 66 3.84 10.04 1.54
N ILE A 67 4.42 9.27 2.46
CA ILE A 67 4.47 9.62 3.89
C ILE A 67 5.14 10.98 4.10
N ALA A 68 6.24 11.25 3.38
CA ALA A 68 7.00 12.48 3.53
C ALA A 68 6.21 13.73 3.11
N ALA A 69 5.14 13.56 2.32
CA ALA A 69 4.28 14.64 1.87
C ALA A 69 3.03 14.83 2.76
N ILE A 70 2.77 13.93 3.72
CA ILE A 70 1.65 14.07 4.66
C ILE A 70 1.96 15.22 5.63
N PRO A 71 1.07 16.23 5.78
CA PRO A 71 1.25 17.29 6.76
C PRO A 71 1.37 16.74 8.18
N ALA A 72 2.29 17.28 8.97
CA ALA A 72 2.49 16.85 10.36
C ALA A 72 1.27 17.14 11.26
N ASP A 73 0.48 18.17 10.93
CA ASP A 73 -0.76 18.49 11.62
C ASP A 73 -1.92 17.64 11.04
N PRO A 74 -2.50 16.71 11.82
CA PRO A 74 -3.59 15.86 11.35
C PRO A 74 -4.89 16.63 11.05
N THR A 75 -5.02 17.88 11.49
CA THR A 75 -6.16 18.72 11.11
C THR A 75 -6.09 19.21 9.66
N ALA A 76 -4.94 19.02 8.99
CA ALA A 76 -4.71 19.41 7.60
C ALA A 76 -4.82 18.25 6.58
N TRP A 77 -5.31 17.07 7.02
CA TRP A 77 -5.42 15.84 6.23
C TRP A 77 -6.61 15.77 5.27
#